data_AF-A0AAE0W8J6-F1
#
_entry.id   AF-A0AAE0W8J6-F1
#
_cell.length_a   1.000
_cell.length_b   1.000
_cell.length_c   1.000
_cell.angle_alpha   90.00
_cell.angle_beta   90.00
_cell.angle_gamma   90.00
#
_symmetry.space_group_name_H-M   'P 1'
#
loop_
_entity.id
_entity.type
_entity.pdbx_description
1 polymer ?
#
loop_
_entity_poly.entity_id
_entity_poly.type
_entity_poly.pdbx_seq_one_letter_code
_entity_poly.pdbx_strand_id
1 'polypeptide(L)'
;MDFLMLTAIYVLLFGLSVAFYIYKDHRILSTGPVGLLREIITQAFYRVVPSFIIHWSKTVGNYILFKRNPLFQLVFVVLVLLGHGVFVYDMLPVLEIFETEKNHTFLPLLVLFTNGLMFHWSCIADPGEITQKNLQLYSSVYEYDGNLYQQSVCPTCKFQKPARSKHCSVCNRCVHRFDHHCVWTNNCVGGLNHRFFLLYLMTLTLMFVQGVYVGSHCLILYIKHFNLWNASYVDRDGIVRPVTLLIVFQHLFLQVPRLVFLVVSLVLLTFLVGGFTVYQLYLVCTNHTTNETYKIKEIKNRHLHVQPNGTDNNATVLPKKQSKSSAKKMLKPYQRSAVENLYEVFVPYSFIKWKNKDN
;
A
#
# COMPACT_ATOMS: atom_id res chain seq x y z
N MET A 1 -28.29 -23.53 -4.38
CA MET A 1 -27.68 -22.18 -4.42
C MET A 1 -26.53 -22.23 -5.41
N ASP A 2 -26.46 -21.26 -6.31
CA ASP A 2 -25.40 -21.17 -7.28
C ASP A 2 -24.03 -20.99 -6.58
N PHE A 3 -22.99 -21.68 -7.02
CA PHE A 3 -21.65 -21.63 -6.42
C PHE A 3 -21.13 -20.19 -6.35
N LEU A 4 -21.46 -19.37 -7.35
CA LEU A 4 -21.16 -17.94 -7.38
C LEU A 4 -21.88 -17.14 -6.31
N MET A 5 -23.16 -17.43 -6.08
CA MET A 5 -23.91 -16.77 -5.01
C MET A 5 -23.32 -17.12 -3.65
N LEU A 6 -22.95 -18.38 -3.44
CA LEU A 6 -22.28 -18.80 -2.19
C LEU A 6 -20.91 -18.12 -2.03
N THR A 7 -20.13 -18.03 -3.11
CA THR A 7 -18.83 -17.35 -3.12
C THR A 7 -18.98 -15.85 -2.87
N ALA A 8 -19.95 -15.20 -3.51
CA ALA A 8 -20.25 -13.78 -3.31
C ALA A 8 -20.69 -13.49 -1.88
N ILE A 9 -21.57 -14.34 -1.31
CA ILE A 9 -21.98 -14.26 0.10
C ILE A 9 -20.76 -14.43 1.01
N TYR A 10 -19.88 -15.40 0.73
CA TYR A 10 -18.67 -15.61 1.53
C TYR A 10 -17.72 -14.40 1.49
N VAL A 11 -17.43 -13.88 0.29
CA VAL A 11 -16.58 -12.69 0.10
C VAL A 11 -17.19 -11.47 0.77
N LEU A 12 -18.51 -11.28 0.68
CA LEU A 12 -19.22 -10.19 1.35
C LEU A 12 -19.13 -10.31 2.87
N LEU A 13 -19.46 -11.48 3.43
CA LEU A 13 -19.42 -11.72 4.89
C LEU A 13 -17.99 -11.58 5.44
N PHE A 14 -17.00 -12.14 4.74
CA PHE A 14 -15.60 -11.98 5.11
C PHE A 14 -15.15 -10.51 5.01
N GLY A 15 -15.45 -9.84 3.90
CA GLY A 15 -15.14 -8.42 3.72
C GLY A 15 -15.77 -7.52 4.79
N LEU A 16 -17.03 -7.78 5.14
CA LEU A 16 -17.72 -7.11 6.25
C LEU A 16 -17.03 -7.38 7.58
N SER A 17 -16.62 -8.62 7.87
CA SER A 17 -15.90 -8.96 9.11
C SER A 17 -14.55 -8.24 9.23
N VAL A 18 -13.82 -8.13 8.11
CA VAL A 18 -12.54 -7.40 8.03
C VAL A 18 -12.76 -5.90 8.22
N ALA A 19 -13.76 -5.31 7.54
CA ALA A 19 -14.12 -3.91 7.73
C ALA A 19 -14.52 -3.63 9.19
N PHE A 20 -15.28 -4.53 9.81
CA PHE A 20 -15.67 -4.44 11.21
C PHE A 20 -14.47 -4.38 12.16
N TYR A 21 -13.43 -5.16 11.85
CA TYR A 21 -12.19 -5.18 12.62
C TYR A 21 -11.32 -3.94 12.37
N ILE A 22 -11.14 -3.53 11.12
CA ILE A 22 -10.28 -2.40 10.73
C ILE A 22 -10.84 -1.07 11.24
N TYR A 23 -12.16 -0.85 11.14
CA TYR A 23 -12.80 0.41 11.51
C TYR A 23 -13.35 0.42 12.94
N LYS A 24 -12.85 -0.46 13.82
CA LYS A 24 -13.37 -0.62 15.19
C LYS A 24 -13.40 0.68 16.00
N ASP A 25 -12.44 1.57 15.76
CA ASP A 25 -12.26 2.82 16.52
C ASP A 25 -13.02 4.01 15.89
N HIS A 26 -13.74 3.79 14.78
CA HIS A 26 -14.55 4.84 14.16
C HIS A 26 -15.78 5.15 15.01
N ARG A 27 -16.14 6.44 15.19
CA ARG A 27 -17.19 6.89 16.13
C ARG A 27 -18.54 6.18 15.93
N ILE A 28 -18.92 5.91 14.67
CA ILE A 28 -20.18 5.24 14.29
C ILE A 28 -20.17 3.74 14.60
N LEU A 29 -19.00 3.09 14.54
CA LEU A 29 -18.85 1.65 14.77
C LEU A 29 -18.46 1.32 16.21
N SER A 30 -18.00 2.32 16.96
CA SER A 30 -17.65 2.22 18.38
C SER A 30 -18.81 2.54 19.31
N THR A 31 -19.87 3.20 18.82
CA THR A 31 -21.05 3.59 19.63
C THR A 31 -22.34 3.14 18.93
N GLY A 32 -23.36 2.73 19.71
CA GLY A 32 -24.65 2.24 19.17
C GLY A 32 -24.76 0.71 19.02
N PRO A 33 -25.81 0.21 18.32
CA PRO A 33 -26.14 -1.22 18.25
C PRO A 33 -25.02 -2.09 17.67
N VAL A 34 -24.27 -1.53 16.71
CA VAL A 34 -23.15 -2.20 16.06
C VAL A 34 -21.96 -2.37 17.01
N GLY A 35 -21.67 -1.35 17.82
CA GLY A 35 -20.66 -1.42 18.88
C GLY A 35 -21.02 -2.44 19.96
N LEU A 36 -22.30 -2.48 20.37
CA LEU A 36 -22.81 -3.46 21.32
C LEU A 36 -22.69 -4.90 20.78
N LEU A 37 -23.09 -5.13 19.52
CA LEU A 37 -22.95 -6.43 18.88
C LEU A 37 -21.49 -6.87 18.83
N ARG A 38 -20.56 -5.97 18.51
CA ARG A 38 -19.12 -6.24 18.54
C ARG A 38 -18.66 -6.66 19.92
N GLU A 39 -19.09 -5.95 20.95
CA GLU A 39 -18.68 -6.23 22.32
C GLU A 39 -19.18 -7.60 22.76
N ILE A 40 -20.44 -7.95 22.45
CA ILE A 40 -21.01 -9.28 22.68
C ILE A 40 -20.19 -10.37 21.96
N ILE A 41 -19.91 -10.19 20.65
CA ILE A 41 -19.13 -11.14 19.85
C ILE A 41 -17.72 -11.30 20.43
N THR A 42 -17.10 -10.19 20.82
CA THR A 42 -15.74 -10.17 21.37
C THR A 42 -15.70 -10.87 22.73
N GLN A 43 -16.67 -10.60 23.62
CA GLN A 43 -16.78 -11.28 24.90
C GLN A 43 -17.05 -12.79 24.73
N ALA A 44 -17.93 -13.17 23.80
CA ALA A 44 -18.18 -14.58 23.47
C ALA A 44 -16.90 -15.25 22.95
N PHE A 45 -16.15 -14.59 22.07
CA PHE A 45 -14.86 -15.07 21.58
C PHE A 45 -13.86 -15.29 22.71
N TYR A 46 -13.71 -14.34 23.64
CA TYR A 46 -12.81 -14.48 24.79
C TYR A 46 -13.24 -15.57 25.79
N ARG A 47 -14.52 -15.98 25.80
CA ARG A 47 -15.01 -17.10 26.62
C ARG A 47 -14.75 -18.46 25.96
N VAL A 48 -14.86 -18.55 24.65
CA VAL A 48 -14.74 -19.81 23.89
C VAL A 48 -13.29 -20.12 23.55
N VAL A 49 -12.50 -19.10 23.22
CA VAL A 49 -11.10 -19.28 22.78
C VAL A 49 -10.18 -19.33 24.00
N PRO A 50 -9.42 -20.42 24.20
CA PRO A 50 -8.48 -20.53 25.30
C PRO A 50 -7.49 -19.35 25.37
N SER A 51 -7.21 -18.88 26.60
CA SER A 51 -6.33 -17.74 26.85
C SER A 51 -4.93 -17.91 26.25
N PHE A 52 -4.41 -19.15 26.20
CA PHE A 52 -3.11 -19.43 25.60
C PHE A 52 -3.10 -19.16 24.09
N ILE A 53 -4.18 -19.45 23.36
CA ILE A 53 -4.28 -19.18 21.90
C ILE A 53 -4.31 -17.66 21.67
N ILE A 54 -5.00 -16.93 22.53
CA ILE A 54 -5.10 -15.47 22.47
C ILE A 54 -3.74 -14.84 22.74
N HIS A 55 -3.03 -15.30 23.77
CA HIS A 55 -1.70 -14.80 24.07
C HIS A 55 -0.69 -15.15 22.97
N TRP A 56 -0.74 -16.40 22.48
CA TRP A 56 0.10 -16.86 21.37
C TRP A 56 -0.15 -16.05 20.09
N SER A 57 -1.42 -15.86 19.69
CA SER A 57 -1.78 -15.07 18.51
C SER A 57 -1.36 -13.61 18.63
N LYS A 58 -1.48 -12.99 19.81
CA LYS A 58 -0.95 -11.64 20.08
C LYS A 58 0.57 -11.60 19.96
N THR A 59 1.26 -12.61 20.50
CA THR A 59 2.73 -12.69 20.48
C THR A 59 3.24 -12.86 19.06
N VAL A 60 2.66 -13.80 18.31
CA VAL A 60 2.96 -14.05 16.90
C VAL A 60 2.61 -12.84 16.05
N GLY A 61 1.43 -12.25 16.22
CA GLY A 61 1.03 -11.03 15.52
C GLY A 61 1.97 -9.87 15.77
N ASN A 62 2.41 -9.68 17.02
CA ASN A 62 3.37 -8.64 17.37
C ASN A 62 4.75 -8.88 16.75
N TYR A 63 5.21 -10.14 16.72
CA TYR A 63 6.44 -10.51 16.04
C TYR A 63 6.35 -10.25 14.53
N ILE A 64 5.27 -10.68 13.90
CA ILE A 64 5.05 -10.57 12.44
C ILE A 64 4.95 -9.10 12.00
N LEU A 65 4.20 -8.26 12.72
CA LEU A 65 3.85 -6.90 12.28
C LEU A 65 4.75 -5.79 12.86
N PHE A 66 5.28 -5.97 14.07
CA PHE A 66 5.98 -4.90 14.80
C PHE A 66 7.44 -5.22 15.12
N LYS A 67 7.96 -6.38 14.68
CA LYS A 67 9.38 -6.71 14.75
C LYS A 67 9.92 -7.00 13.36
N ARG A 68 11.21 -6.72 13.17
CA ARG A 68 11.91 -6.95 11.92
C ARG A 68 12.04 -8.47 11.66
N ASN A 69 11.48 -8.95 10.56
CA ASN A 69 11.49 -10.36 10.17
C ASN A 69 11.26 -10.50 8.65
N PRO A 70 11.80 -11.54 7.98
CA PRO A 70 11.72 -11.66 6.52
C PRO A 70 10.41 -12.29 6.01
N LEU A 71 9.42 -12.55 6.87
CA LEU A 71 8.23 -13.33 6.50
C LEU A 71 7.48 -12.70 5.32
N PHE A 72 7.20 -11.39 5.37
CA PHE A 72 6.50 -10.72 4.27
C PHE A 72 7.30 -10.65 2.98
N GLN A 73 8.63 -10.64 3.05
CA GLN A 73 9.49 -10.73 1.86
C GLN A 73 9.35 -12.10 1.20
N LEU A 74 9.35 -13.18 2.01
CA LEU A 74 9.14 -14.54 1.53
C LEU A 74 7.73 -14.71 0.93
N VAL A 75 6.70 -14.23 1.62
CA VAL A 75 5.32 -14.26 1.13
C VAL A 75 5.21 -13.54 -0.20
N PHE A 76 5.83 -12.35 -0.35
CA PHE A 76 5.85 -11.63 -1.60
C PHE A 76 6.49 -12.44 -2.74
N VAL A 77 7.68 -12.99 -2.52
CA VAL A 77 8.39 -13.79 -3.54
C VAL A 77 7.56 -15.02 -3.93
N VAL A 78 6.98 -15.74 -2.97
CA VAL A 78 6.12 -16.90 -3.24
C VAL A 78 4.89 -16.50 -4.06
N LEU A 79 4.21 -15.40 -3.72
CA LEU A 79 3.03 -14.93 -4.48
C LEU A 79 3.39 -14.55 -5.92
N VAL A 80 4.52 -13.87 -6.13
CA VAL A 80 5.01 -13.52 -7.47
C VAL A 80 5.34 -14.77 -8.27
N LEU A 81 6.03 -15.75 -7.67
CA LEU A 81 6.36 -17.02 -8.33
C LEU A 81 5.12 -17.85 -8.66
N LEU A 82 4.13 -17.92 -7.77
CA LEU A 82 2.86 -18.61 -8.04
C LEU A 82 2.09 -17.95 -9.19
N GLY A 83 2.01 -16.62 -9.22
CA GLY A 83 1.39 -15.88 -10.33
C GLY A 83 2.08 -16.15 -11.67
N HIS A 84 3.42 -16.17 -11.69
CA HIS A 84 4.17 -16.51 -12.90
C HIS A 84 4.08 -18.00 -13.25
N GLY A 85 3.95 -18.89 -12.27
CA GLY A 85 3.66 -20.30 -12.49
C GLY A 85 2.36 -20.46 -13.28
N VAL A 86 1.28 -19.78 -12.89
CA VAL A 86 0.02 -19.78 -13.65
C VAL A 86 0.22 -19.19 -15.05
N PHE A 87 1.00 -18.11 -15.21
CA PHE A 87 1.33 -17.60 -16.54
C PHE A 87 2.00 -18.67 -17.42
N VAL A 88 3.01 -19.37 -16.90
CA VAL A 88 3.76 -20.38 -17.66
C VAL A 88 2.91 -21.61 -17.97
N TYR A 89 2.14 -22.12 -17.00
CA TYR A 89 1.41 -23.38 -17.16
C TYR A 89 0.02 -23.23 -17.78
N ASP A 90 -0.66 -22.10 -17.56
CA ASP A 90 -2.04 -21.89 -17.99
C ASP A 90 -2.17 -20.90 -19.15
N MET A 91 -1.33 -19.84 -19.22
CA MET A 91 -1.46 -18.80 -20.26
C MET A 91 -0.58 -19.06 -21.48
N LEU A 92 0.71 -19.38 -21.29
CA LEU A 92 1.63 -19.58 -22.41
C LEU A 92 1.17 -20.65 -23.41
N PRO A 93 0.69 -21.84 -22.99
CA PRO A 93 0.23 -22.85 -23.96
C PRO A 93 -0.96 -22.36 -24.79
N VAL A 94 -1.89 -21.60 -24.19
CA VAL A 94 -3.02 -21.00 -24.90
C VAL A 94 -2.53 -20.00 -25.95
N LEU A 95 -1.60 -19.13 -25.56
CA LEU A 95 -1.04 -18.11 -26.45
C LEU A 95 -0.20 -18.73 -27.58
N GLU A 96 0.55 -19.79 -27.31
CA GLU A 96 1.31 -20.53 -28.32
C GLU A 96 0.40 -21.22 -29.33
N ILE A 97 -0.75 -21.75 -28.90
CA ILE A 97 -1.72 -22.39 -29.81
C ILE A 97 -2.41 -21.36 -30.71
N PHE A 98 -2.83 -20.21 -30.16
CA PHE A 98 -3.67 -19.25 -30.88
C PHE A 98 -2.92 -18.09 -31.52
N GLU A 99 -1.70 -17.77 -31.08
CA GLU A 99 -0.95 -16.59 -31.49
C GLU A 99 0.56 -16.90 -31.66
N THR A 100 0.90 -17.93 -32.44
CA THR A 100 2.27 -18.42 -32.70
C THR A 100 3.28 -17.35 -33.11
N GLU A 101 2.84 -16.35 -33.89
CA GLU A 101 3.72 -15.31 -34.46
C GLU A 101 4.11 -14.21 -33.46
N LYS A 102 3.50 -14.16 -32.27
CA LYS A 102 3.71 -13.09 -31.29
C LYS A 102 4.62 -13.55 -30.15
N ASN A 103 5.56 -12.68 -29.75
CA ASN A 103 6.37 -12.93 -28.56
C ASN A 103 5.60 -12.53 -27.29
N HIS A 104 5.10 -13.54 -26.57
CA HIS A 104 4.38 -13.35 -25.32
C HIS A 104 5.25 -13.42 -24.07
N THR A 105 6.55 -13.74 -24.18
CA THR A 105 7.43 -14.03 -23.03
C THR A 105 8.37 -12.89 -22.68
N PHE A 106 8.84 -12.12 -23.66
CA PHE A 106 9.86 -11.08 -23.44
C PHE A 106 9.41 -10.01 -22.43
N LEU A 107 8.26 -9.37 -22.67
CA LEU A 107 7.78 -8.30 -21.80
C LEU A 107 7.48 -8.78 -20.37
N PRO A 108 6.76 -9.91 -20.14
CA PRO A 108 6.53 -10.39 -18.78
C PRO A 108 7.82 -10.70 -18.02
N LEU A 109 8.80 -11.34 -18.68
CA LEU A 109 10.08 -11.64 -18.06
C LEU A 109 10.89 -10.39 -17.75
N LEU A 110 10.88 -9.39 -18.65
CA LEU A 110 11.52 -8.10 -18.41
C LEU A 110 10.92 -7.39 -17.18
N VAL A 111 9.58 -7.36 -17.09
CA VAL A 111 8.87 -6.73 -15.96
C VAL A 111 9.12 -7.49 -14.66
N LEU A 112 9.07 -8.83 -14.69
CA LEU A 112 9.41 -9.69 -13.54
C LEU A 112 10.82 -9.40 -13.03
N PHE A 113 11.81 -9.44 -13.91
CA PHE A 113 13.21 -9.22 -13.56
C PHE A 113 13.42 -7.81 -13.00
N THR A 114 12.88 -6.79 -13.68
CA THR A 114 12.97 -5.40 -13.23
C THR A 114 12.31 -5.22 -11.86
N ASN A 115 11.12 -5.80 -11.65
CA ASN A 115 10.45 -5.74 -10.35
C ASN A 115 11.26 -6.43 -9.25
N GLY A 116 11.82 -7.61 -9.53
CA GLY A 116 12.70 -8.33 -8.61
C GLY A 116 13.92 -7.50 -8.19
N LEU A 117 14.58 -6.83 -9.14
CA LEU A 117 15.70 -5.92 -8.86
C LEU A 117 15.29 -4.73 -7.99
N MET A 118 14.18 -4.05 -8.32
CA MET A 118 13.71 -2.90 -7.56
C MET A 118 13.26 -3.30 -6.15
N PHE A 119 12.59 -4.45 -6.01
CA PHE A 119 12.22 -5.02 -4.73
C PHE A 119 13.46 -5.31 -3.89
N HIS A 120 14.46 -6.00 -4.47
CA HIS A 120 15.72 -6.30 -3.80
C HIS A 120 16.41 -5.04 -3.30
N TRP A 121 16.60 -4.03 -4.16
CA TRP A 121 17.21 -2.76 -3.75
C TRP A 121 16.39 -2.01 -2.69
N SER A 122 15.06 -2.06 -2.75
CA SER A 122 14.22 -1.46 -1.69
C SER A 122 14.43 -2.14 -0.32
N CYS A 123 14.76 -3.44 -0.31
CA CYS A 123 15.02 -4.21 0.90
C CYS A 123 16.40 -3.91 1.50
N ILE A 124 17.44 -3.78 0.67
CA ILE A 124 18.83 -3.70 1.14
C ILE A 124 19.41 -2.28 1.19
N ALA A 125 18.87 -1.34 0.41
CA ALA A 125 19.43 0.00 0.34
C ALA A 125 19.29 0.73 1.68
N ASP A 126 20.33 1.51 2.01
CA ASP A 126 20.31 2.39 3.17
C ASP A 126 19.17 3.41 3.02
N PRO A 127 18.22 3.48 3.98
CA PRO A 127 17.17 4.51 3.95
C PRO A 127 17.68 5.91 4.28
N GLY A 128 18.94 6.06 4.72
CA GLY A 128 19.49 7.29 5.26
C GLY A 128 19.60 7.20 6.78
N GLU A 129 20.26 6.15 7.29
CA GLU A 129 20.48 5.99 8.71
C GLU A 129 21.33 7.14 9.29
N ILE A 130 20.83 7.73 10.37
CA ILE A 130 21.49 8.84 11.06
C ILE A 130 22.30 8.27 12.22
N THR A 131 23.60 8.52 12.16
CA THR A 131 24.59 8.22 13.20
C THR A 131 25.25 9.52 13.65
N GLN A 132 26.03 9.48 14.72
CA GLN A 132 26.78 10.67 15.15
C GLN A 132 27.74 11.19 14.08
N LYS A 133 28.28 10.31 13.23
CA LYS A 133 29.25 10.67 12.18
C LYS A 133 28.64 11.51 11.06
N ASN A 134 27.38 11.25 10.71
CA ASN A 134 26.69 11.94 9.62
C ASN A 134 25.57 12.88 10.12
N LEU A 135 25.51 13.13 11.43
CA LEU A 135 24.48 13.98 12.03
C LEU A 135 24.51 15.40 11.48
N GLN A 136 25.69 16.01 11.41
CA GLN A 136 25.85 17.36 10.87
C GLN A 136 25.41 17.43 9.41
N LEU A 137 25.81 16.44 8.60
CA LEU A 137 25.45 16.35 7.18
C LEU A 137 23.93 16.40 6.96
N TYR A 138 23.16 15.72 7.80
CA TYR A 138 21.70 15.68 7.68
C TYR A 138 20.99 16.85 8.36
N SER A 139 21.57 17.41 9.43
CA SER A 139 21.03 18.57 10.13
C SER A 139 20.97 19.84 9.27
N SER A 140 21.89 19.97 8.31
CA SER A 140 21.94 21.12 7.39
C SER A 140 20.99 21.00 6.18
N VAL A 141 20.44 19.82 5.89
CA VAL A 141 19.63 19.61 4.67
C VAL A 141 18.27 20.32 4.74
N TYR A 142 17.66 20.33 5.92
CA TYR A 142 16.33 20.90 6.15
C TYR A 142 16.31 21.76 7.41
N GLU A 143 15.74 22.95 7.28
CA GLU A 143 15.45 23.80 8.43
C GLU A 143 14.25 23.27 9.24
N TYR A 144 14.25 23.58 10.53
CA TYR A 144 13.09 23.34 11.39
C TYR A 144 12.01 24.38 11.06
N ASP A 145 10.83 23.91 10.67
CA ASP A 145 9.72 24.80 10.29
C ASP A 145 8.92 25.34 11.50
N GLY A 146 9.27 24.90 12.72
CA GLY A 146 8.63 25.32 13.97
C GLY A 146 7.24 24.73 14.21
N ASN A 147 6.63 24.06 13.23
CA ASN A 147 5.28 23.49 13.30
C ASN A 147 5.30 21.95 13.22
N LEU A 148 5.70 21.38 12.09
CA LEU A 148 5.84 19.94 11.87
C LEU A 148 7.12 19.37 12.49
N TYR A 149 8.21 20.12 12.41
CA TYR A 149 9.51 19.73 12.95
C TYR A 149 10.11 20.84 13.81
N GLN A 150 10.25 20.52 15.09
CA GLN A 150 10.93 21.33 16.09
C GLN A 150 12.17 20.58 16.59
N GLN A 151 13.13 21.33 17.13
CA GLN A 151 14.33 20.77 17.72
C GLN A 151 13.95 19.81 18.85
N SER A 152 14.35 18.56 18.73
CA SER A 152 14.07 17.54 19.74
C SER A 152 15.12 16.44 19.70
N VAL A 153 15.47 15.93 20.87
CA VAL A 153 16.44 14.83 21.02
C VAL A 153 15.72 13.49 20.84
N CYS A 154 16.36 12.54 20.15
CA CYS A 154 15.89 11.17 20.12
C CYS A 154 16.16 10.50 21.48
N PRO A 155 15.14 9.99 22.20
CA PRO A 155 15.35 9.38 23.51
C PRO A 155 16.16 8.07 23.42
N THR A 156 16.14 7.39 22.27
CA THR A 156 16.90 6.14 22.05
C THR A 156 18.31 6.44 21.55
N CYS A 157 18.45 7.22 20.47
CA CYS A 157 19.74 7.46 19.81
C CYS A 157 20.58 8.58 20.45
N LYS A 158 20.02 9.36 21.38
CA LYS A 158 20.71 10.39 22.19
C LYS A 158 21.39 11.51 21.39
N PHE A 159 20.81 11.92 20.27
CA PHE A 159 21.20 13.13 19.54
C PHE A 159 19.99 13.94 19.10
N GLN A 160 20.21 15.22 18.80
CA GLN A 160 19.19 16.10 18.25
C GLN A 160 18.79 15.63 16.84
N LYS A 161 17.52 15.30 16.65
CA LYS A 161 16.99 14.78 15.39
C LYS A 161 17.01 15.89 14.32
N PRO A 162 17.65 15.68 13.16
CA PRO A 162 17.48 16.55 12.01
C PRO A 162 16.01 16.74 11.64
N ALA A 163 15.64 17.88 11.06
CA ALA A 163 14.29 18.06 10.54
C ALA A 163 13.96 16.98 9.49
N ARG A 164 12.68 16.59 9.40
CA ARG A 164 12.19 15.47 8.58
C ARG A 164 12.72 14.07 8.96
N SER A 165 13.48 13.92 10.03
CA SER A 165 13.90 12.60 10.53
C SER A 165 12.92 12.01 11.56
N LYS A 166 12.96 10.68 11.72
CA LYS A 166 12.21 9.96 12.75
C LYS A 166 12.94 8.70 13.20
N HIS A 167 12.82 8.38 14.48
CA HIS A 167 13.26 7.09 15.02
C HIS A 167 12.23 6.01 14.69
N CYS A 168 12.66 4.95 14.01
CA CYS A 168 11.86 3.76 13.77
C CYS A 168 12.19 2.73 14.85
N SER A 169 11.24 2.41 15.73
CA SER A 169 11.42 1.40 16.78
C SER A 169 11.62 -0.01 16.22
N VAL A 170 10.99 -0.34 15.09
CA VAL A 170 11.13 -1.66 14.44
C VAL A 170 12.55 -1.89 13.93
N CYS A 171 13.16 -0.87 13.32
CA CYS A 171 14.55 -0.93 12.83
C CYS A 171 15.57 -0.47 13.88
N ASN A 172 15.12 0.06 15.03
CA ASN A 172 15.93 0.65 16.09
C ASN A 172 16.96 1.70 15.60
N ARG A 173 16.55 2.59 14.69
CA ARG A 173 17.42 3.64 14.12
C ARG A 173 16.67 4.90 13.76
N CYS A 174 17.36 6.04 13.79
CA CYS A 174 16.86 7.29 13.21
C CYS A 174 17.10 7.29 11.70
N VAL A 175 16.11 7.70 10.93
CA VAL A 175 16.15 7.71 9.47
C VAL A 175 15.91 9.13 8.96
N HIS A 176 16.77 9.60 8.07
CA HIS A 176 16.67 10.87 7.36
C HIS A 176 15.49 10.87 6.39
N ARG A 177 14.74 11.98 6.34
CA ARG A 177 13.53 12.15 5.51
C ARG A 177 12.62 10.92 5.58
N PHE A 178 12.29 10.50 6.80
CA PHE A 178 11.58 9.25 7.07
C PHE A 178 10.17 9.28 6.47
N ASP A 179 9.84 8.28 5.67
CA ASP A 179 8.51 8.10 5.12
C ASP A 179 7.67 7.14 5.96
N HIS A 180 8.08 5.86 6.00
CA HIS A 180 7.45 4.82 6.81
C HIS A 180 8.40 3.63 7.00
N HIS A 181 8.01 2.69 7.86
CA HIS A 181 8.60 1.36 7.89
C HIS A 181 7.71 0.43 7.05
N CYS A 182 8.27 -0.25 6.06
CA CYS A 182 7.52 -1.15 5.19
C CYS A 182 7.81 -2.60 5.59
N VAL A 183 6.78 -3.31 6.04
CA VAL A 183 6.89 -4.73 6.40
C VAL A 183 7.25 -5.60 5.19
N TRP A 184 6.77 -5.24 4.00
CA TRP A 184 7.02 -5.98 2.76
C TRP A 184 8.49 -5.94 2.32
N THR A 185 9.19 -4.83 2.56
CA THR A 185 10.62 -4.71 2.25
C THR A 185 11.50 -4.98 3.46
N ASN A 186 10.90 -5.21 4.64
CA ASN A 186 11.56 -5.39 5.93
C ASN A 186 12.62 -4.29 6.20
N ASN A 187 12.33 -3.07 5.75
CA ASN A 187 13.21 -1.92 5.79
C ASN A 187 12.41 -0.61 5.97
N CYS A 188 13.07 0.44 6.41
CA CYS A 188 12.50 1.78 6.34
C CYS A 188 12.53 2.31 4.91
N VAL A 189 11.55 3.12 4.54
CA VAL A 189 11.58 3.99 3.37
C VAL A 189 11.96 5.39 3.87
N GLY A 190 13.07 5.91 3.36
CA GLY A 190 13.65 7.19 3.78
C GLY A 190 14.36 7.90 2.64
N GLY A 191 15.07 8.99 2.94
CA GLY A 191 15.63 9.89 1.93
C GLY A 191 16.57 9.25 0.92
N LEU A 192 17.32 8.21 1.30
CA LEU A 192 18.32 7.60 0.40
C LEU A 192 17.79 6.44 -0.45
N ASN A 193 16.69 5.78 -0.05
CA ASN A 193 16.14 4.62 -0.75
C ASN A 193 14.71 4.83 -1.31
N HIS A 194 14.09 5.99 -1.12
CA HIS A 194 12.72 6.25 -1.57
C HIS A 194 12.52 5.96 -3.07
N ARG A 195 13.50 6.29 -3.92
CA ARG A 195 13.45 5.98 -5.37
C ARG A 195 13.27 4.49 -5.66
N PHE A 196 13.94 3.61 -4.94
CA PHE A 196 13.84 2.17 -5.16
C PHE A 196 12.46 1.66 -4.76
N PHE A 197 11.90 2.18 -3.67
CA PHE A 197 10.53 1.87 -3.25
C PHE A 197 9.49 2.32 -4.29
N LEU A 198 9.64 3.52 -4.86
CA LEU A 198 8.74 4.01 -5.91
C LEU A 198 8.85 3.18 -7.19
N LEU A 199 10.07 2.88 -7.64
CA LEU A 199 10.30 2.05 -8.82
C LEU A 199 9.77 0.62 -8.61
N TYR A 200 9.91 0.07 -7.41
CA TYR A 200 9.30 -1.20 -7.02
C TYR A 200 7.77 -1.16 -7.14
N LEU A 201 7.10 -0.14 -6.59
CA LEU A 201 5.64 0.00 -6.68
C LEU A 201 5.15 0.18 -8.12
N MET A 202 5.85 0.99 -8.93
CA MET A 202 5.49 1.23 -10.32
C MET A 202 5.64 -0.04 -11.16
N THR A 203 6.76 -0.75 -11.02
CA THR A 203 6.99 -2.02 -11.74
C THR A 203 6.04 -3.13 -11.27
N LEU A 204 5.70 -3.18 -9.97
CA LEU A 204 4.70 -4.12 -9.43
C LEU A 204 3.31 -3.84 -10.01
N THR A 205 2.92 -2.57 -10.09
CA THR A 205 1.66 -2.14 -10.68
C THR A 205 1.61 -2.50 -12.16
N LEU A 206 2.69 -2.26 -12.90
CA LEU A 206 2.82 -2.65 -14.30
C LEU A 206 2.69 -4.16 -14.49
N MET A 207 3.33 -4.95 -13.63
CA MET A 207 3.23 -6.42 -13.64
C MET A 207 1.79 -6.89 -13.45
N PHE A 208 1.02 -6.26 -12.55
CA PHE A 208 -0.40 -6.58 -12.36
C PHE A 208 -1.25 -6.20 -13.56
N VAL A 209 -1.09 -5.00 -14.10
CA VAL A 209 -1.80 -4.54 -15.31
C VAL A 209 -1.53 -5.49 -16.48
N GLN A 210 -0.27 -5.88 -16.66
CA GLN A 210 0.13 -6.82 -17.69
C GLN A 210 -0.51 -8.20 -17.49
N GLY A 211 -0.48 -8.74 -16.27
CA GLY A 211 -1.12 -10.02 -15.95
C GLY A 211 -2.64 -9.99 -16.18
N VAL A 212 -3.31 -8.87 -15.85
CA VAL A 212 -4.73 -8.68 -16.17
C VAL A 212 -4.95 -8.68 -17.68
N TYR A 213 -4.14 -7.94 -18.44
CA TYR A 213 -4.26 -7.87 -19.90
C TYR A 213 -4.09 -9.25 -20.55
N VAL A 214 -2.98 -9.93 -20.27
CA VAL A 214 -2.67 -11.24 -20.86
C VAL A 214 -3.67 -12.30 -20.42
N GLY A 215 -4.00 -12.35 -19.12
CA GLY A 215 -4.94 -13.33 -18.60
C GLY A 215 -6.37 -13.13 -19.14
N SER A 216 -6.83 -11.88 -19.25
CA SER A 216 -8.14 -11.58 -19.85
C SER A 216 -8.17 -11.94 -21.34
N HIS A 217 -7.08 -11.69 -22.06
CA HIS A 217 -6.94 -12.09 -23.46
C HIS A 217 -7.02 -13.61 -23.63
N CYS A 218 -6.33 -14.39 -22.78
CA CYS A 218 -6.43 -15.86 -22.78
C CYS A 218 -7.86 -16.35 -22.52
N LEU A 219 -8.59 -15.73 -21.57
CA LEU A 219 -9.99 -16.06 -21.32
C LEU A 219 -10.88 -15.75 -22.53
N ILE A 220 -10.63 -14.65 -23.24
CA ILE A 220 -11.36 -14.30 -24.47
C ILE A 220 -11.07 -15.30 -25.58
N LEU A 221 -9.81 -15.73 -25.75
CA LEU A 221 -9.44 -16.77 -26.71
C LEU A 221 -10.14 -18.10 -26.40
N TYR A 222 -10.17 -18.50 -25.12
CA TYR A 222 -10.89 -19.68 -24.66
C TYR A 222 -12.39 -19.60 -25.02
N ILE A 223 -13.06 -18.48 -24.69
CA ILE A 223 -14.47 -18.26 -25.02
C ILE A 223 -14.74 -18.39 -26.52
N LYS A 224 -13.86 -17.81 -27.35
CA LYS A 224 -13.98 -17.86 -28.82
C LYS A 224 -13.76 -19.27 -29.35
N HIS A 225 -12.75 -19.97 -28.87
CA HIS A 225 -12.42 -21.33 -29.32
C HIS A 225 -13.56 -22.31 -29.09
N PHE A 226 -14.17 -22.28 -27.90
CA PHE A 226 -15.32 -23.12 -27.57
C PHE A 226 -16.67 -22.55 -28.03
N ASN A 227 -16.65 -21.42 -28.75
CA ASN A 227 -17.83 -20.74 -29.27
C ASN A 227 -18.93 -20.54 -28.21
N LEU A 228 -18.54 -20.22 -26.97
CA LEU A 228 -19.45 -20.27 -25.81
C LEU A 228 -20.64 -19.30 -25.94
N TRP A 229 -20.47 -18.18 -26.66
CA TRP A 229 -21.54 -17.21 -26.90
C TRP A 229 -22.68 -17.76 -27.76
N ASN A 230 -22.41 -18.76 -28.59
CA ASN A 230 -23.41 -19.41 -29.44
C ASN A 230 -23.87 -20.76 -28.87
N ALA A 231 -23.35 -21.16 -27.71
CA ALA A 231 -23.75 -22.38 -27.03
C ALA A 231 -25.11 -22.21 -26.32
N SER A 232 -25.77 -23.33 -26.06
CA SER A 232 -27.00 -23.40 -25.28
C SER A 232 -26.88 -24.47 -24.19
N TYR A 233 -27.66 -24.33 -23.13
CA TYR A 233 -27.75 -25.31 -22.05
C TYR A 233 -29.21 -25.73 -21.83
N VAL A 234 -29.40 -26.93 -21.28
CA VAL A 234 -30.72 -27.43 -20.88
C VAL A 234 -30.93 -27.10 -19.41
N ASP A 235 -32.01 -26.40 -19.09
CA ASP A 235 -32.35 -26.09 -17.69
C ASP A 235 -33.00 -27.30 -16.98
N ARG A 236 -33.39 -27.10 -15.71
CA ARG A 236 -34.01 -28.17 -14.90
C ARG A 236 -35.38 -28.60 -15.42
N ASP A 237 -36.05 -27.75 -16.19
CA ASP A 237 -37.36 -28.00 -16.77
C ASP A 237 -37.25 -28.61 -18.18
N GLY A 238 -36.02 -28.93 -18.63
CA GLY A 238 -35.75 -29.51 -19.94
C GLY A 238 -35.73 -28.48 -21.08
N ILE A 239 -35.79 -27.18 -20.76
CA ILE A 239 -35.86 -26.11 -21.75
C ILE A 239 -34.45 -25.72 -22.18
N VAL A 240 -34.22 -25.69 -23.49
CA VAL A 240 -32.97 -25.19 -24.08
C VAL A 240 -32.94 -23.67 -23.96
N ARG A 241 -31.94 -23.14 -23.26
CA ARG A 241 -31.72 -21.70 -23.09
C ARG A 241 -30.35 -21.29 -23.64
N PRO A 242 -30.23 -20.09 -24.22
CA PRO A 242 -28.94 -19.58 -24.64
C PRO A 242 -28.04 -19.32 -23.42
N VAL A 243 -26.74 -19.49 -23.60
CA VAL A 243 -25.74 -19.18 -22.57
C VAL A 243 -25.75 -17.67 -22.26
N THR A 244 -25.75 -17.33 -20.97
CA THR A 244 -25.66 -15.94 -20.48
C THR A 244 -24.26 -15.63 -19.97
N LEU A 245 -23.94 -14.35 -19.74
CA LEU A 245 -22.66 -13.93 -19.15
C LEU A 245 -22.35 -14.67 -17.84
N LEU A 246 -23.36 -14.88 -16.99
CA LEU A 246 -23.21 -15.61 -15.73
C LEU A 246 -22.78 -17.07 -15.98
N ILE A 247 -23.41 -17.73 -16.95
CA ILE A 247 -23.08 -19.12 -17.33
C ILE A 247 -21.67 -19.20 -17.95
N VAL A 248 -21.27 -18.22 -18.75
CA VAL A 248 -19.88 -18.14 -19.26
C VAL A 248 -18.90 -18.03 -18.10
N PHE A 249 -19.14 -17.13 -17.15
CA PHE A 249 -18.26 -16.97 -15.99
C PHE A 249 -18.20 -18.26 -15.14
N GLN A 250 -19.34 -18.92 -14.92
CA GLN A 250 -19.39 -20.23 -14.25
C GLN A 250 -18.56 -21.28 -14.96
N HIS A 251 -18.74 -21.39 -16.28
CA HIS A 251 -18.02 -22.34 -17.10
C HIS A 251 -16.51 -22.09 -17.00
N LEU A 252 -16.05 -20.85 -17.17
CA LEU A 252 -14.64 -20.50 -17.05
C LEU A 252 -14.08 -20.79 -15.65
N PHE A 253 -14.84 -20.48 -14.61
CA PHE A 253 -14.42 -20.75 -13.24
C PHE A 253 -14.25 -22.25 -12.96
N LEU A 254 -15.09 -23.10 -13.56
CA LEU A 254 -14.98 -24.55 -13.42
C LEU A 254 -13.87 -25.17 -14.27
N GLN A 255 -13.66 -24.67 -15.49
CA GLN A 255 -12.68 -25.24 -16.42
C GLN A 255 -11.26 -24.71 -16.21
N VAL A 256 -11.12 -23.41 -15.95
CA VAL A 256 -9.83 -22.72 -15.79
C VAL A 256 -9.79 -21.91 -14.48
N PRO A 257 -10.05 -22.53 -13.31
CA PRO A 257 -10.19 -21.82 -12.03
C PRO A 257 -8.97 -20.98 -11.69
N ARG A 258 -7.75 -21.52 -11.85
CA ARG A 258 -6.49 -20.82 -11.51
C ARG A 258 -6.34 -19.50 -12.26
N LEU A 259 -6.62 -19.52 -13.57
CA LEU A 259 -6.55 -18.34 -14.42
C LEU A 259 -7.60 -17.30 -14.02
N VAL A 260 -8.85 -17.72 -13.81
CA VAL A 260 -9.93 -16.81 -13.38
C VAL A 260 -9.62 -16.17 -12.04
N PHE A 261 -9.19 -16.97 -11.04
CA PHE A 261 -8.81 -16.46 -9.73
C PHE A 261 -7.63 -15.49 -9.81
N LEU A 262 -6.61 -15.79 -10.62
CA LEU A 262 -5.47 -14.90 -10.81
C LEU A 262 -5.91 -13.57 -11.42
N VAL A 263 -6.68 -13.58 -12.53
CA VAL A 263 -7.14 -12.35 -13.19
C VAL A 263 -7.98 -11.49 -12.25
N VAL A 264 -8.96 -12.08 -11.57
CA VAL A 264 -9.81 -11.34 -10.61
C VAL A 264 -8.98 -10.74 -9.47
N SER A 265 -8.03 -11.51 -8.93
CA SER A 265 -7.14 -11.03 -7.87
C SER A 265 -6.23 -9.90 -8.35
N LEU A 266 -5.66 -10.01 -9.56
CA LEU A 266 -4.80 -8.98 -10.14
C LEU A 266 -5.57 -7.70 -10.48
N VAL A 267 -6.84 -7.79 -10.90
CA VAL A 267 -7.69 -6.60 -11.08
C VAL A 267 -7.84 -5.86 -9.77
N LEU A 268 -8.21 -6.55 -8.68
CA LEU A 268 -8.33 -5.96 -7.36
C LEU A 268 -7.00 -5.35 -6.88
N LEU A 269 -5.90 -6.09 -7.01
CA LEU A 269 -4.57 -5.63 -6.62
C LEU A 269 -4.09 -4.45 -7.46
N THR A 270 -4.47 -4.37 -8.74
CA THR A 270 -4.16 -3.21 -9.61
C THR A 270 -4.82 -1.95 -9.06
N PHE A 271 -6.09 -2.00 -8.66
CA PHE A 271 -6.74 -0.83 -8.06
C PHE A 271 -6.15 -0.47 -6.70
N LEU A 272 -5.90 -1.46 -5.84
CA LEU A 272 -5.36 -1.22 -4.50
C LEU A 272 -3.92 -0.70 -4.53
N VAL A 273 -3.01 -1.45 -5.15
CA VAL A 273 -1.59 -1.10 -5.23
C VAL A 273 -1.36 0.04 -6.20
N GLY A 274 -2.07 0.08 -7.34
CA GLY A 274 -2.00 1.21 -8.27
C GLY A 274 -2.48 2.51 -7.65
N GLY A 275 -3.57 2.49 -6.88
CA GLY A 275 -4.03 3.66 -6.10
C GLY A 275 -2.98 4.12 -5.07
N PHE A 276 -2.34 3.17 -4.39
CA PHE A 276 -1.23 3.48 -3.48
C PHE A 276 0.00 4.05 -4.21
N THR A 277 0.34 3.52 -5.39
CA THR A 277 1.42 4.03 -6.25
C THR A 277 1.16 5.47 -6.66
N VAL A 278 -0.06 5.78 -7.14
CA VAL A 278 -0.48 7.15 -7.49
C VAL A 278 -0.40 8.08 -6.28
N TYR A 279 -0.84 7.61 -5.11
CA TYR A 279 -0.74 8.39 -3.88
C TYR A 279 0.72 8.70 -3.49
N GLN A 280 1.62 7.72 -3.57
CA GLN A 280 3.05 7.95 -3.29
C GLN A 280 3.69 8.91 -4.29
N LEU A 281 3.35 8.81 -5.58
CA LEU A 281 3.77 9.78 -6.59
C LEU A 281 3.26 11.19 -6.29
N TYR A 282 2.00 11.32 -5.87
CA TYR A 282 1.45 12.60 -5.45
C TYR A 282 2.21 13.20 -4.25
N LEU A 283 2.55 12.39 -3.24
CA LEU A 283 3.34 12.84 -2.10
C LEU A 283 4.72 13.34 -2.53
N VAL A 284 5.40 12.60 -3.40
CA VAL A 284 6.70 13.00 -3.96
C VAL A 284 6.60 14.32 -4.72
N CYS A 285 5.62 14.43 -5.64
CA CYS A 285 5.39 15.67 -6.40
C CYS A 285 5.05 16.86 -5.50
N THR A 286 4.48 16.62 -4.32
CA THR A 286 4.17 17.65 -3.32
C THR A 286 5.23 17.78 -2.21
N ASN A 287 6.39 17.13 -2.36
CA ASN A 287 7.45 17.04 -1.37
C ASN A 287 7.00 16.69 0.06
N HIS A 288 6.00 15.83 0.16
CA HIS A 288 5.52 15.29 1.42
C HIS A 288 6.01 13.85 1.58
N THR A 289 6.11 13.44 2.83
CA THR A 289 6.22 12.04 3.24
C THR A 289 4.90 11.54 3.80
N THR A 290 4.71 10.22 3.83
CA THR A 290 3.57 9.59 4.50
C THR A 290 3.55 10.00 5.98
N ASN A 291 4.70 10.01 6.66
CA ASN A 291 4.85 10.46 8.04
C ASN A 291 4.39 11.92 8.26
N GLU A 292 4.69 12.83 7.33
CA GLU A 292 4.23 14.22 7.40
C GLU A 292 2.73 14.33 7.27
N THR A 293 2.10 13.51 6.42
CA THR A 293 0.64 13.47 6.29
C THR A 293 -0.03 13.09 7.62
N TYR A 294 0.53 12.10 8.34
CA TYR A 294 0.04 11.73 9.68
C TYR A 294 0.22 12.87 10.69
N LYS A 295 1.41 13.50 10.73
CA LYS A 295 1.68 14.64 11.60
C LYS A 295 0.72 15.80 11.36
N ILE A 296 0.50 16.15 10.08
CA ILE A 296 -0.42 17.23 9.69
C ILE A 296 -1.85 16.92 10.17
N LYS A 297 -2.30 15.66 10.01
CA LYS A 297 -3.63 15.23 10.47
C LYS A 297 -3.74 15.37 11.99
N GLU A 298 -2.71 14.97 12.73
CA GLU A 298 -2.67 15.09 14.19
C GLU A 298 -2.73 16.56 14.65
N ILE A 299 -1.94 17.45 14.05
CA ILE A 299 -1.95 18.89 14.34
C ILE A 299 -3.34 19.48 14.06
N LYS A 300 -3.94 19.16 12.91
CA LYS A 300 -5.30 19.62 12.57
C LYS A 300 -6.33 19.15 13.59
N ASN A 301 -6.27 17.89 14.02
CA ASN A 301 -7.18 17.36 15.03
C ASN A 301 -7.01 18.08 16.38
N ARG A 302 -5.78 18.37 16.81
CA ARG A 302 -5.52 19.14 18.04
C ARG A 302 -6.11 20.55 17.96
N HIS A 303 -5.91 21.26 16.85
CA HIS A 303 -6.49 22.61 16.69
C HIS A 303 -8.02 22.61 16.68
N LEU A 304 -8.66 21.59 16.07
CA LEU A 304 -10.11 21.43 16.10
C LEU A 304 -10.64 21.14 17.52
N HIS A 305 -9.86 20.44 18.36
CA HIS A 305 -10.22 20.14 19.75
C HIS A 305 -9.93 21.27 20.75
N VAL A 306 -9.10 22.26 20.40
CA VAL A 306 -8.89 23.48 21.21
C VAL A 306 -9.97 24.53 20.93
N GLN A 307 -10.71 24.41 19.82
CA GLN A 307 -11.80 25.32 19.39
C GLN A 307 -13.24 24.95 19.83
N PRO A 308 -13.51 24.13 20.86
CA PRO A 308 -14.81 24.13 21.53
C PRO A 308 -14.63 24.46 23.03
N ASN A 309 -15.11 25.63 23.43
CA ASN A 309 -15.15 26.24 24.77
C ASN A 309 -14.02 27.23 25.06
N GLY A 310 -14.23 28.47 24.64
CA GLY A 310 -13.40 29.60 25.03
C GLY A 310 -13.98 30.90 24.50
N THR A 311 -14.93 31.46 25.24
CA THR A 311 -15.31 32.86 25.18
C THR A 311 -14.10 33.73 25.56
N ASP A 312 -13.22 33.99 24.60
CA ASP A 312 -12.17 35.00 24.75
C ASP A 312 -12.35 36.07 23.68
N ASN A 313 -12.99 37.18 24.09
CA ASN A 313 -13.31 38.35 23.27
C ASN A 313 -12.10 39.22 22.89
N ASN A 314 -10.89 38.66 22.82
CA ASN A 314 -9.67 39.43 22.50
C ASN A 314 -8.76 38.75 21.46
N ALA A 315 -9.34 38.01 20.51
CA ALA A 315 -8.60 37.60 19.32
C ALA A 315 -8.55 38.75 18.31
N THR A 316 -7.40 39.42 18.22
CA THR A 316 -7.08 40.33 17.11
C THR A 316 -7.30 39.56 15.80
N VAL A 317 -8.32 39.97 15.04
CA VAL A 317 -8.71 39.30 13.80
C VAL A 317 -7.61 39.54 12.77
N LEU A 318 -6.67 38.60 12.63
CA LEU A 318 -5.74 38.56 11.51
C LEU A 318 -6.55 38.51 10.20
N PRO A 319 -6.27 39.38 9.21
CA PRO A 319 -7.08 39.46 8.01
C PRO A 319 -7.10 38.12 7.26
N LYS A 320 -8.30 37.65 6.90
CA LYS A 320 -8.58 36.31 6.32
C LYS A 320 -7.66 35.92 5.15
N LYS A 321 -7.13 36.87 4.38
CA LYS A 321 -6.20 36.65 3.26
C LYS A 321 -4.77 36.27 3.71
N GLN A 322 -4.27 36.87 4.80
CA GLN A 322 -2.98 36.52 5.41
C GLN A 322 -3.05 35.15 6.11
N SER A 323 -4.22 34.80 6.69
CA SER A 323 -4.43 33.50 7.32
C SER A 323 -4.34 32.32 6.35
N LYS A 324 -4.85 32.46 5.11
CA LYS A 324 -4.80 31.39 4.10
C LYS A 324 -3.41 31.16 3.53
N SER A 325 -2.65 32.23 3.29
CA SER A 325 -1.25 32.15 2.84
C SER A 325 -0.35 31.53 3.93
N SER A 326 -0.51 32.02 5.16
CA SER A 326 0.22 31.48 6.33
C SER A 326 -0.14 30.01 6.59
N ALA A 327 -1.43 29.65 6.59
CA ALA A 327 -1.87 28.26 6.77
C ALA A 327 -1.39 27.33 5.63
N LYS A 328 -1.33 27.82 4.38
CA LYS A 328 -0.83 27.04 3.24
C LYS A 328 0.68 26.82 3.32
N LYS A 329 1.43 27.81 3.83
CA LYS A 329 2.88 27.69 4.11
C LYS A 329 3.16 26.80 5.32
N MET A 330 2.34 26.88 6.37
CA MET A 330 2.42 25.99 7.55
C MET A 330 2.17 24.52 7.19
N LEU A 331 1.31 24.24 6.22
CA LEU A 331 0.95 22.87 5.83
C LEU A 331 1.87 22.26 4.76
N LYS A 332 2.72 23.06 4.11
CA LYS A 332 3.64 22.62 3.04
C LYS A 332 5.02 23.29 3.15
N PRO A 333 5.73 23.17 4.29
CA PRO A 333 6.95 23.93 4.54
C PRO A 333 8.13 23.57 3.62
N TYR A 334 8.14 22.35 3.06
CA TYR A 334 9.24 21.84 2.22
C TYR A 334 8.90 21.73 0.74
N GLN A 335 7.72 22.18 0.31
CA GLN A 335 7.31 22.13 -1.09
C GLN A 335 8.18 23.03 -1.96
N ARG A 336 8.78 22.46 -3.01
CA ARG A 336 9.46 23.19 -4.09
C ARG A 336 8.78 22.92 -5.44
N SER A 337 9.44 23.24 -6.55
CA SER A 337 8.94 22.85 -7.89
C SER A 337 8.89 21.32 -8.02
N ALA A 338 8.01 20.81 -8.89
CA ALA A 338 7.88 19.36 -9.09
C ALA A 338 9.20 18.70 -9.51
N VAL A 339 10.01 19.40 -10.34
CA VAL A 339 11.32 18.93 -10.80
C VAL A 339 12.30 18.84 -9.63
N GLU A 340 12.39 19.86 -8.77
CA GLU A 340 13.27 19.82 -7.59
C GLU A 340 12.85 18.74 -6.59
N ASN A 341 11.55 18.52 -6.43
CA ASN A 341 11.03 17.47 -5.55
C ASN A 341 11.38 16.07 -6.07
N LEU A 342 11.29 15.86 -7.38
CA LEU A 342 11.73 14.61 -8.01
C LEU A 342 13.25 14.45 -7.93
N TYR A 343 14.02 15.52 -8.14
CA TYR A 343 15.47 15.50 -8.03
C TYR A 343 15.93 15.08 -6.62
N GLU A 344 15.30 15.61 -5.57
CA GLU A 344 15.55 15.21 -4.18
C GLU A 344 15.37 13.69 -3.95
N VAL A 345 14.38 13.08 -4.59
CA VAL A 345 14.05 11.66 -4.40
C VAL A 345 14.88 10.73 -5.28
N PHE A 346 15.06 11.08 -6.56
CA PHE A 346 15.75 10.23 -7.54
C PHE A 346 17.28 10.40 -7.52
N VAL A 347 17.79 11.55 -7.05
CA VAL A 347 19.23 11.85 -6.98
C VAL A 347 19.64 12.38 -5.59
N PRO A 348 19.35 11.63 -4.50
CA PRO A 348 19.40 12.19 -3.15
C PRO A 348 20.81 12.58 -2.69
N TYR A 349 21.86 11.87 -3.11
CA TYR A 349 23.23 12.22 -2.73
C TYR A 349 23.66 13.57 -3.30
N SER A 350 23.35 13.81 -4.58
CA SER A 350 23.64 15.09 -5.23
C SER A 350 22.79 16.21 -4.63
N PHE A 351 21.53 15.94 -4.29
CA PHE A 351 20.67 16.89 -3.60
C PHE A 351 21.21 17.28 -2.21
N ILE A 352 21.64 16.31 -1.40
CA ILE A 352 22.25 16.57 -0.09
C ILE A 352 23.52 17.41 -0.25
N LYS A 353 24.37 17.07 -1.23
CA LYS A 353 25.59 17.82 -1.52
C LYS A 353 25.29 19.25 -1.96
N TRP A 354 24.27 19.45 -2.79
CA TRP A 354 23.82 20.78 -3.22
C TRP A 354 23.37 21.62 -2.01
N LYS A 355 22.51 21.05 -1.15
CA LYS A 355 22.04 21.74 0.06
C LYS A 355 23.14 22.11 1.05
N ASN A 356 24.23 21.35 1.09
CA ASN A 356 25.36 21.63 1.98
C ASN A 356 26.40 22.59 1.40
N LYS A 357 26.29 23.00 0.13
CA LYS A 357 27.11 24.06 -0.45
C LYS A 357 26.51 25.45 -0.27
N ASP A 358 25.18 25.51 -0.14
CA ASP A 358 24.41 26.75 -0.02
C ASP A 358 24.26 27.23 1.44
N ASN A 359 24.75 26.44 2.40
CA ASN A 359 24.87 26.76 3.83
C ASN A 359 26.34 26.88 4.22
#